data_AF-A0A5C4W3Z6-F1
#
_entry.id   AF-A0A5C4W3Z6-F1
#
_cell.length_a   1.000
_cell.length_b   1.000
_cell.length_c   1.000
_cell.angle_alpha   90.00
_cell.angle_beta   90.00
_cell.angle_gamma   90.00
#
_symmetry.space_group_name_H-M   'P 1'
#
loop_
_entity.id
_entity.type
_entity.pdbx_description
1 polymer ?
#
loop_
_entity_poly.entity_id
_entity_poly.type
_entity_poly.pdbx_seq_one_letter_code
_entity_poly.pdbx_strand_id
1 'polypeptide(L)'
;MDRRGFLALTGAAGLATLGLAGPAEAAGWHFYNRRIPEEAHKRMGKMAGSGITSFAFTPSNGWAMVTRNGGYFARNVPDEFFAKLKQLIAAGTRIHCVAFAPGGGWVITGDRAMFARNIPEECYQRIRAYYKAGQQVVNVAFPPAGGNRWVVVGTKTFYARNIDEECFQKMRELGRKQRVTQVAFTPAGGWTVVAGSAFFARRIDDECFRQMKRFSANGWPLHNVAFSPANNGWSLISRG
;
A
#
# COMPACT_ATOMS: atom_id res chain seq x y z
N MET A 1 -2.25 9.44 23.98
CA MET A 1 -1.69 8.34 23.17
C MET A 1 -2.79 7.83 22.25
N ASP A 2 -2.88 8.35 21.04
CA ASP A 2 -4.03 8.08 20.16
C ASP A 2 -3.85 6.75 19.43
N ARG A 3 -4.39 5.68 20.03
CA ARG A 3 -4.40 4.30 19.51
C ARG A 3 -5.75 4.04 18.86
N ARG A 4 -5.79 3.63 17.59
CA ARG A 4 -7.06 3.47 16.87
C ARG A 4 -7.05 2.19 16.02
N GLY A 5 -7.95 1.26 16.32
CA GLY A 5 -8.10 0.00 15.59
C GLY A 5 -9.53 -0.16 15.09
N PHE A 6 -9.71 -0.82 13.94
CA PHE A 6 -11.00 -1.23 13.45
C PHE A 6 -10.97 -2.72 13.09
N LEU A 7 -11.66 -3.53 13.89
CA LEU A 7 -11.92 -4.94 13.65
C LEU A 7 -13.41 -5.06 13.26
N ALA A 8 -13.70 -5.45 12.02
CA ALA A 8 -15.03 -5.91 11.70
C ALA A 8 -15.27 -7.24 12.41
N LEU A 9 -16.11 -7.25 13.45
CA LEU A 9 -16.64 -8.49 14.03
C LEU A 9 -17.55 -9.13 12.98
N THR A 10 -17.12 -10.24 12.38
CA THR A 10 -18.03 -11.15 11.70
C THR A 10 -18.88 -11.85 12.75
N GLY A 11 -20.04 -11.27 13.06
CA GLY A 11 -21.12 -11.85 13.85
C GLY A 11 -22.41 -11.83 13.02
N ALA A 12 -23.21 -12.88 13.14
CA ALA A 12 -24.30 -13.28 12.25
C ALA A 12 -25.40 -12.22 11.98
N ALA A 13 -26.06 -12.43 10.84
CA ALA A 13 -27.30 -11.84 10.33
C ALA A 13 -28.16 -11.00 11.30
N GLY A 14 -28.52 -9.79 10.85
CA GLY A 14 -29.64 -9.00 11.34
C GLY A 14 -30.14 -8.07 10.23
N LEU A 15 -31.39 -8.24 9.83
CA LEU A 15 -32.07 -7.57 8.71
C LEU A 15 -32.26 -6.05 8.90
N ALA A 16 -31.95 -5.33 7.82
CA ALA A 16 -32.58 -4.13 7.23
C ALA A 16 -33.04 -2.94 8.11
N THR A 17 -32.52 -1.76 7.73
CA THR A 17 -33.38 -0.61 7.37
C THR A 17 -33.01 -0.12 5.98
N LEU A 18 -33.97 -0.24 5.04
CA LEU A 18 -33.92 0.29 3.68
C LEU A 18 -33.88 1.82 3.72
N GLY A 19 -32.70 2.40 3.51
CA GLY A 19 -32.56 3.77 3.02
C GLY A 19 -32.51 3.71 1.50
N LEU A 20 -33.43 4.41 0.85
CA LEU A 20 -33.61 4.48 -0.61
C LEU A 20 -32.26 4.59 -1.34
N ALA A 21 -31.95 3.53 -2.09
CA ALA A 21 -30.84 3.52 -3.02
C ALA A 21 -31.03 4.63 -4.06
N GLY A 22 -30.11 5.61 -4.05
CA GLY A 22 -29.84 6.41 -5.23
C GLY A 22 -29.32 5.51 -6.36
N PRO A 23 -29.48 5.91 -7.64
CA PRO A 23 -29.32 5.01 -8.77
C PRO A 23 -27.90 4.43 -8.83
N ALA A 24 -27.82 3.09 -8.79
CA ALA A 24 -26.67 2.24 -9.12
C ALA A 24 -25.30 2.76 -8.64
N GLU A 25 -24.90 2.42 -7.41
CA GLU A 25 -23.48 2.37 -7.03
C GLU A 25 -22.79 1.23 -7.82
N ALA A 26 -22.59 1.47 -9.11
CA ALA A 26 -21.81 0.62 -9.99
C ALA A 26 -20.37 0.52 -9.46
N ALA A 27 -19.83 -0.70 -9.43
CA ALA A 27 -18.48 -1.08 -8.99
C ALA A 27 -17.45 0.05 -9.15
N GLY A 28 -17.29 0.86 -8.10
CA GLY A 28 -16.56 2.12 -8.15
C GLY A 28 -15.12 1.90 -7.77
N TRP A 29 -14.20 2.39 -8.59
CA TRP A 29 -12.79 2.38 -8.24
C TRP A 29 -12.54 3.52 -7.24
N HIS A 30 -12.62 3.21 -5.94
CA HIS A 30 -12.61 4.23 -4.89
C HIS A 30 -11.19 4.65 -4.51
N PHE A 31 -10.89 5.95 -4.60
CA PHE A 31 -9.69 6.53 -4.00
C PHE A 31 -10.04 7.82 -3.26
N TYR A 32 -9.26 8.12 -2.22
CA TYR A 32 -9.39 9.37 -1.46
C TYR A 32 -8.00 9.92 -1.17
N ASN A 33 -7.79 11.19 -1.51
CA ASN A 33 -6.50 11.83 -1.50
C ASN A 33 -6.55 13.11 -0.67
N ARG A 34 -5.50 13.38 0.11
CA ARG A 34 -5.34 14.62 0.84
C ARG A 34 -3.92 15.13 0.68
N ARG A 35 -3.76 16.39 0.27
CA ARG A 35 -2.45 17.09 0.16
C ARG A 35 -1.39 16.30 -0.63
N ILE A 36 -1.80 15.67 -1.72
CA ILE A 36 -0.90 15.04 -2.69
C ILE A 36 -0.72 15.98 -3.90
N PRO A 37 0.33 15.81 -4.73
CA PRO A 37 0.47 16.59 -5.96
C PRO A 37 -0.79 16.50 -6.85
N GLU A 38 -1.25 17.64 -7.35
CA GLU A 38 -2.48 17.73 -8.14
C GLU A 38 -2.43 16.85 -9.40
N GLU A 39 -1.26 16.78 -10.05
CA GLU A 39 -1.06 15.88 -11.19
C GLU A 39 -1.29 14.41 -10.81
N ALA A 40 -0.80 13.98 -9.65
CA ALA A 40 -0.99 12.62 -9.17
C ALA A 40 -2.49 12.32 -8.98
N HIS A 41 -3.22 13.23 -8.35
CA HIS A 41 -4.68 13.11 -8.17
C HIS A 41 -5.41 13.00 -9.51
N LYS A 42 -5.12 13.88 -10.48
CA LYS A 42 -5.73 13.84 -11.82
C LYS A 42 -5.41 12.55 -12.57
N ARG A 43 -4.17 12.07 -12.48
CA ARG A 43 -3.74 10.81 -13.11
C ARG A 43 -4.42 9.61 -12.47
N MET A 44 -4.59 9.60 -11.14
CA MET A 44 -5.39 8.56 -10.46
C MET A 44 -6.81 8.51 -10.98
N GLY A 45 -7.49 9.66 -11.11
CA GLY A 45 -8.85 9.73 -11.65
C GLY A 45 -8.98 9.10 -13.04
N LYS A 46 -8.02 9.38 -13.93
CA LYS A 46 -7.98 8.78 -15.28
C LYS A 46 -7.69 7.28 -15.29
N MET A 47 -7.02 6.77 -14.26
CA MET A 47 -6.53 5.39 -14.20
C MET A 47 -7.30 4.49 -13.23
N ALA A 48 -8.22 5.04 -12.45
CA ALA A 48 -8.95 4.31 -11.42
C ALA A 48 -9.60 3.04 -12.01
N GLY A 49 -10.25 3.16 -13.18
CA GLY A 49 -10.87 2.05 -13.93
C GLY A 49 -9.91 0.92 -14.36
N SER A 50 -8.61 1.18 -14.39
CA SER A 50 -7.57 0.18 -14.72
C SER A 50 -7.06 -0.58 -13.49
N GLY A 51 -7.54 -0.23 -12.29
CA GLY A 51 -7.14 -0.84 -11.03
C GLY A 51 -5.71 -0.54 -10.62
N ILE A 52 -5.51 0.59 -9.94
CA ILE A 52 -4.20 1.02 -9.43
C ILE A 52 -3.66 -0.01 -8.42
N THR A 53 -2.62 -0.75 -8.80
CA THR A 53 -2.01 -1.79 -7.95
C THR A 53 -1.08 -1.20 -6.90
N SER A 54 -0.37 -0.13 -7.24
CA SER A 54 0.57 0.52 -6.34
C SER A 54 0.63 2.01 -6.61
N PHE A 55 0.61 2.78 -5.53
CA PHE A 55 0.98 4.19 -5.51
C PHE A 55 1.99 4.41 -4.36
N ALA A 56 3.07 5.12 -4.63
CA ALA A 56 4.12 5.38 -3.65
C ALA A 56 4.77 6.74 -3.87
N PHE A 57 5.14 7.40 -2.79
CA PHE A 57 5.97 8.60 -2.82
C PHE A 57 7.45 8.24 -2.74
N THR A 58 8.29 9.03 -3.40
CA THR A 58 9.73 9.03 -3.17
C THR A 58 10.07 9.86 -1.93
N PRO A 59 11.24 9.69 -1.30
CA PRO A 59 11.67 10.53 -0.19
C PRO A 59 11.79 12.01 -0.56
N SER A 60 12.08 12.30 -1.83
CA SER A 60 12.18 13.65 -2.40
C SER A 60 10.84 14.22 -2.90
N ASN A 61 9.71 13.68 -2.42
CA ASN A 61 8.35 14.11 -2.76
C ASN A 61 7.98 13.94 -4.25
N GLY A 62 8.68 13.09 -4.97
CA GLY A 62 8.21 12.48 -6.21
C GLY A 62 7.19 11.39 -5.93
N TRP A 63 6.65 10.79 -6.99
CA TRP A 63 5.66 9.73 -6.88
C TRP A 63 5.68 8.79 -8.09
N ALA A 64 5.23 7.55 -7.87
CA ALA A 64 5.00 6.57 -8.91
C ALA A 64 3.65 5.87 -8.70
N MET A 65 2.97 5.57 -9.80
CA MET A 65 1.68 4.88 -9.85
C MET A 65 1.74 3.80 -10.91
N VAL A 66 1.19 2.63 -10.60
CA VAL A 66 1.07 1.49 -11.52
C VAL A 66 -0.32 0.88 -11.40
N THR A 67 -0.85 0.38 -12.51
CA THR A 67 -2.18 -0.23 -12.63
C THR A 67 -2.10 -1.70 -13.05
N ARG A 68 -3.20 -2.43 -12.87
CA ARG A 68 -3.28 -3.88 -13.11
C ARG A 68 -3.03 -4.25 -14.58
N ASN A 69 -3.46 -3.40 -15.51
CA ASN A 69 -3.27 -3.60 -16.95
C ASN A 69 -1.92 -3.04 -17.47
N GLY A 70 -1.01 -2.65 -16.59
CA GLY A 70 0.32 -2.17 -16.98
C GLY A 70 0.37 -0.68 -17.34
N GLY A 71 -0.70 0.09 -17.13
CA GLY A 71 -0.59 1.55 -17.18
C GLY A 71 0.26 2.07 -15.99
N TYR A 72 1.12 3.05 -16.24
CA TYR A 72 1.99 3.63 -15.21
C TYR A 72 2.23 5.13 -15.43
N PHE A 73 2.44 5.86 -14.34
CA PHE A 73 2.94 7.24 -14.35
C PHE A 73 3.91 7.44 -13.20
N ALA A 74 4.92 8.27 -13.40
CA ALA A 74 5.84 8.65 -12.34
C ALA A 74 6.36 10.07 -12.57
N ARG A 75 6.66 10.76 -11.46
CA ARG A 75 7.23 12.11 -11.46
C ARG A 75 8.31 12.19 -10.40
N ASN A 76 9.46 12.78 -10.74
CA ASN A 76 10.62 12.96 -9.85
C ASN A 76 11.07 11.64 -9.19
N VAL A 77 11.17 10.59 -10.00
CA VAL A 77 11.69 9.28 -9.62
C VAL A 77 13.07 9.05 -10.25
N PRO A 78 13.92 8.17 -9.69
CA PRO A 78 15.19 7.82 -10.32
C PRO A 78 15.00 7.26 -11.75
N ASP A 79 15.87 7.64 -12.68
CA ASP A 79 15.77 7.21 -14.09
C ASP A 79 15.87 5.70 -14.24
N GLU A 80 16.78 5.07 -13.48
CA GLU A 80 16.96 3.61 -13.48
C GLU A 80 15.68 2.89 -13.02
N PHE A 81 14.99 3.42 -12.00
CA PHE A 81 13.70 2.90 -11.56
C PHE A 81 12.66 2.97 -12.69
N PHE A 82 12.57 4.13 -13.35
CA PHE A 82 11.57 4.34 -14.40
C PHE A 82 11.83 3.45 -15.63
N ALA A 83 13.10 3.33 -16.04
CA ALA A 83 13.51 2.43 -17.11
C ALA A 83 13.17 0.98 -16.78
N LYS A 84 13.40 0.55 -15.52
CA LYS A 84 13.10 -0.82 -15.10
C LYS A 84 11.62 -1.11 -14.99
N LEU A 85 10.83 -0.15 -14.51
CA LEU A 85 9.38 -0.24 -14.49
C LEU A 85 8.82 -0.44 -15.90
N LYS A 86 9.26 0.40 -16.86
CA LYS A 86 8.87 0.28 -18.27
C LYS A 86 9.25 -1.09 -18.85
N GLN A 87 10.47 -1.56 -18.61
CA GLN A 87 10.94 -2.86 -19.10
C GLN A 87 10.05 -4.01 -18.59
N LEU A 88 9.74 -4.04 -17.29
CA LEU A 88 8.93 -5.09 -16.68
C LEU A 88 7.51 -5.13 -17.25
N ILE A 89 6.89 -3.96 -17.39
CA ILE A 89 5.55 -3.82 -17.94
C ILE A 89 5.52 -4.24 -19.42
N ALA A 90 6.51 -3.82 -20.21
CA ALA A 90 6.64 -4.23 -21.61
C ALA A 90 6.84 -5.75 -21.75
N ALA A 91 7.52 -6.39 -20.79
CA ALA A 91 7.65 -7.84 -20.71
C ALA A 91 6.38 -8.55 -20.18
N GLY A 92 5.28 -7.83 -19.97
CA GLY A 92 3.99 -8.36 -19.52
C GLY A 92 3.96 -8.72 -18.03
N THR A 93 4.91 -8.24 -17.22
CA THR A 93 4.92 -8.45 -15.76
C THR A 93 3.81 -7.61 -15.11
N ARG A 94 2.99 -8.24 -14.26
CA ARG A 94 1.99 -7.53 -13.45
C ARG A 94 2.63 -7.02 -12.18
N ILE A 95 2.77 -5.70 -12.07
CA ILE A 95 3.38 -5.08 -10.89
C ILE A 95 2.42 -5.12 -9.70
N HIS A 96 2.92 -5.62 -8.57
CA HIS A 96 2.21 -5.67 -7.31
C HIS A 96 2.54 -4.48 -6.41
N CYS A 97 3.83 -4.15 -6.28
CA CYS A 97 4.28 -3.07 -5.41
C CYS A 97 5.46 -2.32 -6.03
N VAL A 98 5.45 -1.00 -5.86
CA VAL A 98 6.64 -0.15 -5.95
C VAL A 98 6.84 0.52 -4.60
N ALA A 99 8.08 0.55 -4.10
CA ALA A 99 8.40 1.21 -2.84
C ALA A 99 9.78 1.88 -2.90
N PHE A 100 9.90 3.03 -2.23
CA PHE A 100 11.13 3.80 -2.15
C PHE A 100 11.62 3.83 -0.71
N ALA A 101 12.89 3.51 -0.52
CA ALA A 101 13.57 3.59 0.76
C ALA A 101 14.06 5.03 1.01
N PRO A 102 14.11 5.49 2.28
CA PRO A 102 14.53 6.86 2.61
C PRO A 102 15.96 7.19 2.16
N GLY A 103 16.85 6.20 2.04
CA GLY A 103 18.20 6.35 1.49
C GLY A 103 18.29 6.44 -0.04
N GLY A 104 17.17 6.63 -0.75
CA GLY A 104 17.13 6.72 -2.21
C GLY A 104 17.05 5.38 -2.94
N GLY A 105 17.08 4.26 -2.21
CA GLY A 105 16.83 2.94 -2.77
C GLY A 105 15.38 2.74 -3.21
N TRP A 106 15.15 1.73 -4.03
CA TRP A 106 13.82 1.41 -4.54
C TRP A 106 13.67 -0.08 -4.83
N VAL A 107 12.42 -0.52 -4.89
CA VAL A 107 12.04 -1.89 -5.24
C VAL A 107 10.78 -1.90 -6.08
N ILE A 108 10.74 -2.80 -7.05
CA ILE A 108 9.58 -3.17 -7.86
C ILE A 108 9.37 -4.66 -7.69
N THR A 109 8.18 -5.07 -7.27
CA THR A 109 7.78 -6.47 -7.17
C THR A 109 6.58 -6.73 -8.08
N GLY A 110 6.58 -7.88 -8.74
CA GLY A 110 5.52 -8.29 -9.65
C GLY A 110 5.16 -9.76 -9.54
N ASP A 111 4.33 -10.23 -10.46
CA ASP A 111 3.85 -11.61 -10.49
C ASP A 111 4.97 -12.63 -10.81
N ARG A 112 5.93 -12.24 -11.65
CA ARG A 112 6.99 -13.11 -12.19
C ARG A 112 8.41 -12.62 -11.93
N ALA A 113 8.58 -11.34 -11.65
CA ALA A 113 9.90 -10.73 -11.52
C ALA A 113 9.92 -9.67 -10.41
N MET A 114 11.11 -9.43 -9.89
CA MET A 114 11.40 -8.36 -8.94
C MET A 114 12.71 -7.67 -9.31
N PHE A 115 12.80 -6.36 -9.08
CA PHE A 115 14.05 -5.60 -9.14
C PHE A 115 14.16 -4.68 -7.94
N ALA A 116 15.36 -4.54 -7.39
CA ALA A 116 15.63 -3.63 -6.29
C ALA A 116 17.03 -3.04 -6.43
N ARG A 117 17.19 -1.82 -5.94
CA ARG A 117 18.45 -1.08 -5.95
C ARG A 117 18.60 -0.33 -4.63
N ASN A 118 19.77 -0.40 -4.01
CA ASN A 118 20.14 0.35 -2.81
C ASN A 118 19.14 0.20 -1.62
N ILE A 119 18.57 -0.99 -1.45
CA ILE A 119 17.79 -1.35 -0.26
C ILE A 119 18.65 -2.21 0.68
N PRO A 120 18.31 -2.35 1.97
CA PRO A 120 19.05 -3.22 2.88
C PRO A 120 19.19 -4.65 2.33
N GLU A 121 20.39 -5.22 2.40
CA GLU A 121 20.71 -6.52 1.80
C GLU A 121 19.82 -7.65 2.35
N GLU A 122 19.57 -7.67 3.67
CA GLU A 122 18.66 -8.62 4.30
C GLU A 122 17.24 -8.53 3.69
N CYS A 123 16.76 -7.31 3.39
CA CYS A 123 15.46 -7.10 2.75
C CYS A 123 15.46 -7.71 1.33
N TYR A 124 16.48 -7.42 0.54
CA TYR A 124 16.63 -7.97 -0.82
C TYR A 124 16.65 -9.49 -0.83
N GLN A 125 17.44 -10.13 0.05
CA GLN A 125 17.50 -11.59 0.13
C GLN A 125 16.18 -12.21 0.56
N ARG A 126 15.42 -11.55 1.43
CA ARG A 126 14.08 -12.02 1.85
C ARG A 126 13.08 -11.95 0.70
N ILE A 127 13.10 -10.87 -0.08
CA ILE A 127 12.28 -10.77 -1.30
C ILE A 127 12.65 -11.92 -2.25
N ARG A 128 13.94 -12.13 -2.55
CA ARG A 128 14.36 -13.24 -3.42
C ARG A 128 13.97 -14.62 -2.89
N ALA A 129 14.07 -14.84 -1.59
CA ALA A 129 13.67 -16.11 -0.97
C ALA A 129 12.19 -16.41 -1.20
N TYR A 130 11.31 -15.40 -1.15
CA TYR A 130 9.89 -15.59 -1.50
C TYR A 130 9.71 -16.04 -2.95
N TYR A 131 10.32 -15.36 -3.92
CA TYR A 131 10.19 -15.75 -5.33
C TYR A 131 10.75 -17.15 -5.59
N LYS A 132 11.89 -17.51 -4.98
CA LYS A 132 12.45 -18.88 -5.06
C LYS A 132 11.49 -19.93 -4.49
N ALA A 133 10.72 -19.57 -3.47
CA ALA A 133 9.70 -20.44 -2.86
C ALA A 133 8.33 -20.38 -3.57
N GLY A 134 8.23 -19.76 -4.75
CA GLY A 134 6.97 -19.62 -5.49
C GLY A 134 5.96 -18.68 -4.83
N GLN A 135 6.42 -17.76 -4.00
CA GLN A 135 5.61 -16.77 -3.29
C GLN A 135 5.87 -15.36 -3.85
N GLN A 136 4.80 -14.64 -4.18
CA GLN A 136 4.89 -13.25 -4.67
C GLN A 136 4.95 -12.27 -3.49
N VAL A 137 5.63 -11.14 -3.70
CA VAL A 137 5.65 -10.01 -2.75
C VAL A 137 4.59 -9.00 -3.16
N VAL A 138 3.63 -8.76 -2.27
CA VAL A 138 2.48 -7.87 -2.51
C VAL A 138 2.66 -6.48 -1.92
N ASN A 139 3.51 -6.32 -0.90
CA ASN A 139 3.87 -5.02 -0.35
C ASN A 139 5.30 -5.03 0.22
N VAL A 140 6.00 -3.93 0.04
CA VAL A 140 7.26 -3.61 0.71
C VAL A 140 7.12 -2.23 1.32
N ALA A 141 7.53 -2.06 2.58
CA ALA A 141 7.43 -0.78 3.27
C ALA A 141 8.73 -0.47 4.01
N PHE A 142 9.19 0.78 3.86
CA PHE A 142 10.36 1.30 4.56
C PHE A 142 9.93 2.40 5.54
N PRO A 143 10.21 2.27 6.84
CA PRO A 143 10.02 3.37 7.78
C PRO A 143 10.89 4.57 7.39
N PRO A 144 10.37 5.81 7.51
CA PRO A 144 11.09 7.02 7.11
C PRO A 144 12.34 7.30 7.96
N ALA A 145 12.43 6.73 9.16
CA ALA A 145 13.61 6.78 10.01
C ALA A 145 14.86 6.13 9.37
N GLY A 146 14.69 5.33 8.31
CA GLY A 146 15.78 4.75 7.54
C GLY A 146 16.60 3.69 8.27
N GLY A 147 17.81 3.47 7.76
CA GLY A 147 18.68 2.37 8.19
C GLY A 147 18.16 0.97 7.79
N ASN A 148 18.55 -0.05 8.55
CA ASN A 148 18.10 -1.43 8.32
C ASN A 148 16.70 -1.68 8.94
N ARG A 149 15.69 -0.94 8.48
CA ARG A 149 14.29 -1.06 8.90
C ARG A 149 13.41 -1.28 7.68
N TRP A 150 12.61 -2.34 7.68
CA TRP A 150 11.80 -2.69 6.52
C TRP A 150 10.72 -3.73 6.86
N VAL A 151 9.72 -3.81 6.00
CA VAL A 151 8.69 -4.85 6.00
C VAL A 151 8.55 -5.41 4.60
N VAL A 152 8.46 -6.73 4.48
CA VAL A 152 8.14 -7.45 3.25
C VAL A 152 6.91 -8.32 3.51
N VAL A 153 5.82 -8.02 2.80
CA VAL A 153 4.57 -8.78 2.86
C VAL A 153 4.43 -9.58 1.57
N GLY A 154 4.39 -10.89 1.70
CA GLY A 154 4.14 -11.80 0.58
C GLY A 154 2.74 -12.38 0.59
N THR A 155 2.43 -13.20 -0.40
CA THR A 155 1.10 -13.80 -0.54
C THR A 155 0.75 -14.82 0.55
N LYS A 156 1.74 -15.37 1.27
CA LYS A 156 1.50 -16.36 2.34
C LYS A 156 1.97 -15.89 3.71
N THR A 157 3.08 -15.16 3.76
CA THR A 157 3.80 -14.80 4.98
C THR A 157 4.38 -13.39 4.88
N PHE A 158 4.75 -12.80 6.02
CA PHE A 158 5.45 -11.52 6.08
C PHE A 158 6.72 -11.60 6.94
N TYR A 159 7.68 -10.72 6.66
CA TYR A 159 8.85 -10.46 7.48
C TYR A 159 8.97 -8.97 7.77
N ALA A 160 9.47 -8.64 8.95
CA ALA A 160 9.79 -7.28 9.33
C ALA A 160 11.10 -7.23 10.11
N ARG A 161 11.83 -6.13 9.97
CA ARG A 161 13.10 -5.88 10.66
C ARG A 161 13.08 -4.48 11.25
N ASN A 162 13.38 -4.39 12.55
CA ASN A 162 13.59 -3.13 13.27
C ASN A 162 12.45 -2.10 13.08
N ILE A 163 11.20 -2.59 13.07
CA ILE A 163 10.01 -1.73 13.07
C ILE A 163 9.48 -1.58 14.50
N ASP A 164 8.52 -0.67 14.67
CA ASP A 164 7.80 -0.53 15.92
C ASP A 164 7.19 -1.87 16.38
N GLU A 165 7.41 -2.23 17.65
CA GLU A 165 6.99 -3.52 18.21
C GLU A 165 5.46 -3.68 18.14
N GLU A 166 4.71 -2.63 18.48
CA GLU A 166 3.24 -2.66 18.41
C GLU A 166 2.75 -2.90 16.97
N CYS A 167 3.38 -2.25 15.98
CA CYS A 167 3.11 -2.51 14.56
C CYS A 167 3.29 -4.00 14.23
N PHE A 168 4.42 -4.60 14.63
CA PHE A 168 4.69 -6.02 14.36
C PHE A 168 3.69 -6.94 15.06
N GLN A 169 3.32 -6.64 16.30
CA GLN A 169 2.28 -7.39 17.03
C GLN A 169 0.94 -7.34 16.31
N LYS A 170 0.53 -6.16 15.82
CA LYS A 170 -0.72 -6.01 15.05
C LYS A 170 -0.69 -6.71 13.70
N MET A 171 0.47 -6.78 13.04
CA MET A 171 0.64 -7.64 11.86
C MET A 171 0.41 -9.11 12.20
N ARG A 172 0.95 -9.61 13.32
CA ARG A 172 0.72 -11.01 13.75
C ARG A 172 -0.73 -11.27 14.14
N GLU A 173 -1.35 -10.33 14.85
CA GLU A 173 -2.76 -10.44 15.26
C GLU A 173 -3.69 -10.54 14.04
N LEU A 174 -3.53 -9.64 13.06
CA LEU A 174 -4.31 -9.69 11.82
C LEU A 174 -3.95 -10.91 10.97
N GLY A 175 -2.65 -11.20 10.83
CA GLY A 175 -2.13 -12.32 10.04
C GLY A 175 -2.66 -13.69 10.44
N ARG A 176 -3.05 -13.87 11.71
CA ARG A 176 -3.69 -15.11 12.20
C ARG A 176 -5.12 -15.30 11.71
N LYS A 177 -5.80 -14.21 11.33
CA LYS A 177 -7.21 -14.21 10.91
C LYS A 177 -7.36 -14.04 9.40
N GLN A 178 -6.56 -13.14 8.83
CA GLN A 178 -6.62 -12.77 7.41
C GLN A 178 -5.23 -12.43 6.90
N ARG A 179 -5.03 -12.60 5.59
CA ARG A 179 -3.77 -12.25 4.93
C ARG A 179 -3.51 -10.74 5.05
N VAL A 180 -2.38 -10.38 5.67
CA VAL A 180 -1.87 -9.00 5.62
C VAL A 180 -1.56 -8.66 4.16
N THR A 181 -2.09 -7.54 3.68
CA THR A 181 -1.93 -7.10 2.29
C THR A 181 -1.12 -5.83 2.17
N GLN A 182 -1.14 -4.96 3.18
CA GLN A 182 -0.47 -3.66 3.13
C GLN A 182 0.05 -3.25 4.51
N VAL A 183 1.26 -2.70 4.51
CA VAL A 183 1.82 -1.92 5.62
C VAL A 183 2.30 -0.59 5.05
N ALA A 184 2.06 0.50 5.77
CA ALA A 184 2.57 1.83 5.40
C ALA A 184 2.95 2.63 6.62
N PHE A 185 4.04 3.40 6.51
CA PHE A 185 4.57 4.25 7.58
C PHE A 185 4.34 5.72 7.25
N THR A 186 3.96 6.50 8.26
CA THR A 186 3.87 7.96 8.15
C THR A 186 5.25 8.59 8.39
N PRO A 187 5.52 9.78 7.83
CA PRO A 187 6.74 10.55 8.12
C PRO A 187 6.93 10.80 9.62
N ALA A 188 5.84 10.97 10.36
CA ALA A 188 5.82 11.21 11.80
C ALA A 188 6.01 9.94 12.67
N GLY A 189 6.40 8.81 12.08
CA GLY A 189 6.66 7.56 12.81
C GLY A 189 5.42 6.75 13.21
N GLY A 190 4.23 7.16 12.76
CA GLY A 190 3.02 6.34 12.75
C GLY A 190 3.02 5.26 11.67
N TRP A 191 2.03 4.37 11.73
CA TRP A 191 1.93 3.21 10.84
C TRP A 191 0.47 2.77 10.62
N THR A 192 0.27 2.01 9.55
CA THR A 192 -0.97 1.30 9.22
C THR A 192 -0.65 -0.15 8.86
N VAL A 193 -1.52 -1.07 9.25
CA VAL A 193 -1.50 -2.48 8.85
C VAL A 193 -2.90 -2.86 8.38
N VAL A 194 -3.00 -3.40 7.17
CA VAL A 194 -4.26 -3.77 6.54
C VAL A 194 -4.25 -5.26 6.21
N ALA A 195 -5.35 -5.95 6.54
CA ALA A 195 -5.62 -7.32 6.17
C ALA A 195 -7.11 -7.46 5.81
N GLY A 196 -7.41 -7.61 4.52
CA GLY A 196 -8.79 -7.64 4.02
C GLY A 196 -9.55 -6.35 4.34
N SER A 197 -10.67 -6.47 5.07
CA SER A 197 -11.47 -5.34 5.54
C SER A 197 -11.05 -4.81 6.92
N ALA A 198 -10.15 -5.52 7.61
CA ALA A 198 -9.66 -5.15 8.94
C ALA A 198 -8.35 -4.36 8.85
N PHE A 199 -8.18 -3.39 9.76
CA PHE A 199 -6.94 -2.63 9.83
C PHE A 199 -6.65 -2.11 11.24
N PHE A 200 -5.35 -1.89 11.48
CA PHE A 200 -4.85 -1.15 12.63
C PHE A 200 -4.06 0.06 12.16
N ALA A 201 -4.15 1.16 12.90
CA ALA A 201 -3.37 2.35 12.64
C ALA A 201 -2.95 3.05 13.93
N ARG A 202 -1.82 3.73 13.89
CA ARG A 202 -1.32 4.52 15.02
C ARG A 202 -0.61 5.76 14.51
N ARG A 203 -0.90 6.91 15.12
CA ARG A 203 -0.30 8.22 14.77
C ARG A 203 -0.44 8.54 13.27
N ILE A 204 -1.64 8.38 12.72
CA ILE A 204 -2.00 8.82 11.37
C ILE A 204 -2.95 10.02 11.45
N ASP A 205 -3.08 10.78 10.36
CA ASP A 205 -4.05 11.88 10.26
C ASP A 205 -5.48 11.40 10.56
N ASP A 206 -6.22 12.19 11.33
CA ASP A 206 -7.56 11.81 11.81
C ASP A 206 -8.55 11.61 10.66
N GLU A 207 -8.44 12.42 9.60
CA GLU A 207 -9.26 12.25 8.42
C GLU A 207 -8.87 10.98 7.65
N CYS A 208 -7.57 10.66 7.56
CA CYS A 208 -7.11 9.40 6.98
C CYS A 208 -7.76 8.21 7.70
N PHE A 209 -7.73 8.20 9.04
CA PHE A 209 -8.36 7.14 9.83
C PHE A 209 -9.88 7.06 9.60
N ARG A 210 -10.59 8.21 9.54
CA ARG A 210 -12.03 8.23 9.23
C ARG A 210 -12.33 7.67 7.85
N GLN A 211 -11.55 8.02 6.83
CA GLN A 211 -11.75 7.50 5.48
C GLN A 211 -11.41 6.00 5.39
N MET A 212 -10.37 5.52 6.08
CA MET A 212 -10.11 4.07 6.17
C MET A 212 -11.31 3.31 6.77
N LYS A 213 -11.93 3.84 7.84
CA LYS A 213 -13.16 3.25 8.39
C LYS A 213 -14.31 3.24 7.38
N ARG A 214 -14.46 4.32 6.59
CA ARG A 214 -15.49 4.39 5.54
C ARG A 214 -15.28 3.35 4.45
N PHE A 215 -14.03 3.15 4.00
CA PHE A 215 -13.69 2.08 3.05
C PHE A 215 -14.10 0.71 3.60
N SER A 216 -13.72 0.41 4.85
CA SER A 216 -14.10 -0.85 5.49
C SER A 216 -15.62 -1.01 5.67
N ALA A 217 -16.33 0.03 6.08
CA ALA A 217 -17.78 0.00 6.31
C ALA A 217 -18.57 -0.20 5.00
N ASN A 218 -18.07 0.33 3.90
CA ASN A 218 -18.67 0.17 2.57
C ASN A 218 -18.21 -1.12 1.85
N GLY A 219 -17.42 -1.97 2.51
CA GLY A 219 -16.92 -3.21 1.91
C GLY A 219 -15.89 -3.00 0.80
N TRP A 220 -15.28 -1.82 0.70
CA TRP A 220 -14.24 -1.52 -0.29
C TRP A 220 -12.87 -1.92 0.24
N PRO A 221 -12.24 -3.00 -0.28
CA PRO A 221 -10.98 -3.47 0.27
C PRO A 221 -9.89 -2.43 0.06
N LEU A 222 -9.22 -2.05 1.13
CA LEU A 222 -8.15 -1.06 1.09
C LEU A 222 -6.88 -1.74 0.55
N HIS A 223 -6.50 -1.37 -0.67
CA HIS A 223 -5.43 -2.04 -1.40
C HIS A 223 -4.10 -1.31 -1.33
N ASN A 224 -4.13 0.02 -1.32
CA ASN A 224 -2.93 0.83 -1.20
C ASN A 224 -3.19 2.00 -0.23
N VAL A 225 -2.19 2.24 0.61
CA VAL A 225 -2.10 3.35 1.55
C VAL A 225 -0.73 3.96 1.35
N ALA A 226 -0.66 5.25 1.04
CA ALA A 226 0.59 5.97 0.82
C ALA A 226 0.58 7.27 1.62
N PHE A 227 1.70 7.58 2.30
CA PHE A 227 1.89 8.83 3.02
C PHE A 227 2.98 9.65 2.33
N SER A 228 2.70 10.93 2.06
CA SER A 228 3.66 11.87 1.47
C SER A 228 4.67 12.34 2.53
N PRO A 229 5.98 12.43 2.20
CA PRO A 229 7.00 12.89 3.13
C PRO A 229 6.96 14.40 3.42
N ALA A 230 6.33 15.22 2.57
CA ALA A 230 6.47 16.67 2.63
C ALA A 230 5.31 17.39 3.36
N ASN A 231 4.06 16.98 3.12
CA ASN A 231 2.90 17.85 3.40
C ASN A 231 1.86 17.24 4.34
N ASN A 232 2.23 16.21 5.11
CA ASN A 232 1.30 15.37 5.87
C ASN A 232 0.16 14.82 4.97
N GLY A 233 0.46 14.65 3.68
CA GLY A 233 -0.48 14.19 2.68
C GLY A 233 -0.57 12.67 2.67
N TRP A 234 -1.67 12.15 2.14
CA TRP A 234 -1.92 10.72 2.07
C TRP A 234 -2.88 10.37 0.94
N SER A 235 -2.83 9.11 0.53
CA SER A 235 -3.70 8.52 -0.47
C SER A 235 -4.18 7.14 -0.01
N LEU A 236 -5.48 6.90 -0.16
CA LEU A 236 -6.16 5.61 0.07
C LEU A 236 -6.76 5.15 -1.24
N ILE A 237 -6.51 3.90 -1.63
CA ILE A 237 -6.95 3.37 -2.92
C ILE A 237 -7.53 1.97 -2.72
N SER A 238 -8.72 1.77 -3.27
CA SER A 238 -9.35 0.48 -3.51
C SER A 238 -9.30 0.15 -5.01
N ARG A 239 -9.39 -1.12 -5.34
CA ARG A 239 -9.22 -1.63 -6.71
C ARG A 239 -10.46 -2.38 -7.21
N GLY A 240 -11.66 -1.93 -6.79
CA GLY A 240 -12.92 -2.62 -7.11
C GLY A 240 -12.94 -4.01 -6.51
#